data_AF-A0A402UMD2-F1
#
_entry.id   AF-A0A402UMD2-F1
#
_cell.length_a   1.000
_cell.length_b   1.000
_cell.length_c   1.000
_cell.angle_alpha   90.00
_cell.angle_beta   90.00
_cell.angle_gamma   90.00
#
_symmetry.space_group_name_H-M   'P 1'
#
loop_
_entity.id
_entity.type
_entity.pdbx_description
1 polymer ?
#
loop_
_entity_poly.entity_id
_entity_poly.type
_entity_poly.pdbx_seq_one_letter_code
_entity_poly.pdbx_strand_id
1 'polypeptide(L)' 'SSSASIWTNIKTFTLYPKNTQVLGRFKLCINTYRIDGREMAETEVIPIDMPDSNGEMTWQAKNYTQYSSYFMKITCLK' A
#
# COMPACT_ATOMS: atom_id res chain seq x y z
N SER A 1 -22.05 22.91 -6.04
CA SER A 1 -20.72 23.51 -6.27
C SER A 1 -19.70 22.68 -5.52
N SER A 2 -18.61 22.35 -6.20
CA SER A 2 -17.71 21.21 -6.05
C SER A 2 -16.83 21.19 -4.81
N SER A 3 -16.70 20.03 -4.17
CA SER A 3 -15.40 19.58 -3.66
C SER A 3 -15.33 18.06 -3.73
N ALA A 4 -15.05 17.54 -4.92
CA ALA A 4 -14.30 16.30 -4.97
C ALA A 4 -13.03 16.59 -4.15
N SER A 5 -12.94 16.04 -2.94
CA SER A 5 -11.72 16.14 -2.14
C SER A 5 -10.66 15.43 -2.97
N ILE A 6 -9.90 16.19 -3.76
CA ILE A 6 -8.83 15.61 -4.58
C ILE A 6 -7.84 15.09 -3.55
N TRP A 7 -7.73 13.76 -3.49
CA TRP A 7 -6.78 13.06 -2.66
C TRP A 7 -5.39 13.48 -3.13
N THR A 8 -4.78 14.43 -2.43
CA THR A 8 -3.69 15.26 -2.97
C THR A 8 -2.35 14.87 -2.35
N ASN A 9 -2.35 14.25 -1.17
CA ASN A 9 -1.12 13.80 -0.53
C ASN A 9 -0.80 12.37 -0.95
N ILE A 10 -0.05 12.26 -2.05
CA ILE A 10 0.44 10.99 -2.58
C ILE A 10 1.78 10.66 -1.92
N LYS A 11 1.88 9.53 -1.21
CA LYS A 11 3.15 8.99 -0.72
C LYS A 11 3.41 7.62 -1.36
N THR A 12 4.64 7.39 -1.79
CA THR A 12 5.04 6.10 -2.37
C THR A 12 6.06 5.38 -1.49
N PHE A 13 5.93 4.06 -1.43
CA PHE A 13 6.82 3.17 -0.67
C PHE A 13 7.30 2.04 -1.57
N THR A 14 8.55 1.63 -1.39
CA THR A 14 9.11 0.44 -2.02
C THR A 14 9.31 -0.62 -0.95
N LEU A 15 8.65 -1.77 -1.11
CA LEU A 15 8.77 -2.89 -0.17
C LEU A 15 9.45 -4.08 -0.85
N TYR A 16 10.65 -4.40 -0.39
CA TYR A 16 11.44 -5.52 -0.89
C TYR A 16 10.91 -6.88 -0.38
N PRO A 17 11.23 -7.98 -1.07
CA PRO A 17 10.86 -9.34 -0.68
C PRO A 17 11.14 -9.67 0.79
N LYS A 18 10.32 -10.55 1.38
CA LYS A 18 10.41 -11.05 2.76
C LYS A 18 10.33 -9.96 3.84
N ASN A 19 9.72 -8.82 3.52
CA ASN A 19 9.54 -7.73 4.46
C ASN A 19 8.06 -7.46 4.76
N THR A 20 7.83 -6.92 5.95
CA THR A 20 6.56 -6.38 6.41
C THR A 20 6.80 -4.97 6.93
N GLN A 21 5.97 -4.02 6.53
CA GLN A 21 6.14 -2.62 6.90
C GLN A 21 4.79 -1.96 7.23
N VAL A 22 4.74 -1.25 8.36
CA VAL A 22 3.65 -0.32 8.67
C VAL A 22 3.92 0.98 7.92
N LEU A 23 2.98 1.38 7.06
CA LEU A 23 3.14 2.53 6.16
C LEU A 23 2.76 3.85 6.85
N GLY A 24 1.86 3.78 7.84
CA GLY A 24 1.29 4.91 8.56
C GLY A 24 -0.20 5.10 8.27
N ARG A 25 -0.74 6.27 8.65
CA ARG A 25 -2.16 6.58 8.49
C ARG A 25 -2.46 7.25 7.15
N PHE A 26 -3.33 6.60 6.37
CA PHE A 26 -3.78 7.04 5.04
C PHE A 26 -5.23 6.64 4.84
N LYS A 27 -5.94 7.36 3.98
CA LYS A 27 -7.30 6.99 3.63
C LYS A 27 -7.35 5.80 2.66
N LEU A 28 -6.33 5.65 1.79
CA LEU A 28 -6.21 4.54 0.85
C LEU A 28 -4.74 4.23 0.54
N CYS A 29 -4.36 2.96 0.52
CA CYS A 29 -3.11 2.51 -0.07
C CYS A 29 -3.37 1.41 -1.09
N ILE A 30 -2.71 1.49 -2.24
CA ILE A 30 -2.84 0.53 -3.34
C ILE A 30 -1.46 0.01 -3.75
N ASN A 31 -1.36 -1.30 -4.01
CA ASN A 31 -0.20 -1.86 -4.69
C ASN A 31 -0.29 -1.48 -6.17
N THR A 32 0.72 -0.77 -6.67
CA THR A 32 0.77 -0.25 -8.06
C THR A 32 1.72 -1.02 -8.96
N TYR A 33 2.40 -2.04 -8.45
CA TYR A 33 3.36 -2.81 -9.24
C TYR A 33 2.80 -4.19 -9.62
N ARG A 34 2.92 -4.51 -10.91
CA ARG A 34 2.55 -5.81 -11.47
C ARG A 34 3.74 -6.75 -11.37
N ILE A 35 3.59 -7.81 -10.58
CA ILE A 35 4.51 -8.93 -10.55
C ILE A 35 4.18 -9.77 -11.79
N ASP A 36 5.18 -10.14 -12.61
CA ASP A 36 5.06 -10.65 -14.00
C ASP A 36 4.32 -12.00 -14.19
N GLY A 37 3.27 -12.28 -13.41
CA GLY A 37 2.33 -13.40 -13.61
C GLY A 37 2.94 -14.80 -13.41
N ARG A 38 4.24 -14.89 -13.12
CA ARG A 38 4.99 -16.15 -13.00
C ARG A 38 5.01 -16.73 -11.59
N GLU A 39 4.66 -15.96 -10.56
CA GLU A 39 4.59 -16.43 -9.19
C GLU A 39 3.31 -15.92 -8.52
N MET A 40 2.66 -16.74 -7.68
CA MET A 40 1.70 -16.24 -6.70
C MET A 40 2.47 -15.42 -5.68
N ALA A 41 2.71 -14.16 -6.02
CA ALA A 41 3.29 -13.20 -5.11
C ALA A 41 2.27 -12.93 -4.01
N GLU A 42 2.40 -13.62 -2.89
CA GLU A 42 1.63 -13.33 -1.68
C GLU A 42 2.05 -11.95 -1.19
N THR A 43 1.35 -10.95 -1.70
CA THR A 43 1.58 -9.53 -1.45
C THR A 43 0.29 -8.96 -0.93
N GLU A 44 0.40 -8.24 0.18
CA GLU A 44 -0.76 -7.76 0.92
C GLU A 44 -0.57 -6.28 1.20
N VAL A 45 -1.61 -5.48 0.95
CA VAL A 45 -1.69 -4.08 1.38
C VAL A 45 -3.08 -3.91 1.99
N ILE A 46 -3.14 -3.87 3.32
CA ILE A 46 -4.40 -3.87 4.07
C ILE A 46 -4.40 -2.80 5.16
N PRO A 47 -5.59 -2.26 5.52
CA PRO A 47 -5.75 -1.54 6.76
C PRO A 47 -5.70 -2.53 7.95
N ILE A 48 -5.10 -2.12 9.05
CA ILE A 48 -4.98 -2.94 10.28
C ILE A 48 -5.78 -2.39 11.46
N ASP A 49 -6.49 -1.27 11.25
CA ASP A 49 -7.40 -0.66 12.21
C ASP A 49 -8.62 -0.06 11.49
N MET A 50 -9.55 0.49 12.28
CA MET A 50 -10.73 1.18 11.76
C MET A 50 -10.40 2.61 11.32
N PRO A 51 -11.14 3.17 10.34
CA PRO A 51 -10.97 4.55 9.94
C PRO A 51 -11.28 5.51 11.09
N ASP A 52 -10.47 6.57 11.21
CA ASP A 52 -10.77 7.71 12.08
C ASP A 52 -11.82 8.66 11.47
N SER A 53 -12.08 9.79 12.13
CA SER A 53 -13.05 10.80 11.67
C SER A 53 -12.71 11.40 10.30
N ASN A 54 -11.45 11.31 9.86
CA ASN A 54 -11.00 11.78 8.55
C ASN A 54 -10.97 10.64 7.52
N GLY A 55 -11.38 9.42 7.90
CA GLY A 55 -11.31 8.24 7.05
C GLY A 55 -9.91 7.66 6.90
N GLU A 56 -8.92 8.12 7.69
CA GLU A 56 -7.57 7.56 7.65
C GLU A 56 -7.50 6.28 8.52
N MET A 57 -6.82 5.27 8.01
CA MET A 57 -6.52 3.99 8.67
C MET A 57 -5.02 3.78 8.69
N THR A 58 -4.51 3.04 9.65
CA THR A 58 -3.14 2.52 9.63
C THR A 58 -3.04 1.41 8.60
N TRP A 59 -2.15 1.56 7.63
CA TRP A 59 -1.92 0.58 6.58
C TRP A 59 -0.65 -0.23 6.84
N GLN A 60 -0.72 -1.52 6.54
CA GLN A 60 0.42 -2.44 6.52
C GLN A 60 0.59 -3.01 5.12
N ALA A 61 1.84 -3.12 4.68
CA ALA A 61 2.20 -3.86 3.48
C ALA A 61 3.10 -5.05 3.82
N LYS A 62 2.88 -6.17 3.14
CA LYS A 62 3.68 -7.38 3.26
C LYS A 62 4.06 -7.88 1.88
N ASN A 63 5.33 -8.21 1.70
CA ASN A 63 5.85 -8.81 0.48
C ASN A 63 6.47 -10.17 0.82
N TYR A 64 5.73 -11.27 0.58
CA TYR A 64 6.22 -12.63 0.84
C TYR A 64 6.84 -13.31 -0.38
N THR A 65 7.08 -12.57 -1.46
CA THR A 65 7.80 -13.11 -2.62
C THR A 65 9.17 -13.64 -2.22
N GLN A 66 9.63 -14.68 -2.93
CA GLN A 66 10.91 -15.33 -2.63
C GLN A 66 12.08 -14.74 -3.42
N TYR A 67 11.80 -14.11 -4.56
CA TYR A 67 12.79 -13.60 -5.49
C TYR A 67 13.19 -12.16 -5.20
N SER A 68 14.49 -11.92 -5.04
CA SER A 68 15.08 -10.61 -4.73
C SER A 68 14.73 -9.50 -5.73
N SER A 69 14.39 -9.85 -6.97
CA SER A 69 14.01 -8.91 -8.02
C SER A 69 12.57 -8.36 -7.89
N TYR A 70 11.72 -8.91 -7.03
CA TYR A 70 10.30 -8.56 -6.96
C TYR A 70 9.96 -7.65 -5.77
N PHE A 71 10.07 -6.34 -5.97
CA PHE A 71 9.60 -5.35 -4.99
C PHE A 71 8.16 -4.92 -5.27
N MET A 72 7.45 -4.51 -4.22
CA MET A 72 6.15 -3.84 -4.35
C MET A 72 6.35 -2.33 -4.36
N LYS A 73 5.57 -1.63 -5.18
CA LYS A 73 5.44 -0.18 -5.09
C LYS A 73 4.05 0.16 -4.57
N ILE A 74 3.98 0.62 -3.32
CA ILE A 74 2.72 1.01 -2.70
C ILE A 74 2.54 2.52 -2.85
N THR A 75 1.37 2.93 -3.35
CA THR A 75 0.96 4.34 -3.40
C THR A 75 -0.15 4.57 -2.40
N CYS A 76 0.03 5.51 -1.49
CA CYS A 76 -0.92 5.88 -0.46
C CYS A 76 -1.41 7.31 -0.64
N LEU A 77 -2.67 7.54 -0.26
CA LEU A 77 -3.41 8.78 -0.46
C LEU A 77 -4.02 9.25 0.87
N LYS A 78 -3.88 10.53 1.18
CA LYS A 78 -4.66 11.22 2.23
C LYS A 78 -5.79 12.06 1.66
#